data_AF-A0A382X0U6-F1
#
_entry.id   AF-A0A382X0U6-F1
#
_cell.length_a   1.000
_cell.length_b   1.000
_cell.length_c   1.000
_cell.angle_alpha   90.00
_cell.angle_beta   90.00
_cell.angle_gamma   90.00
#
_symmetry.space_group_name_H-M   'P 1'
#
loop_
_entity.id
_entity.type
_entity.pdbx_description
1 polymer ?
#
loop_
_entity_poly.entity_id
_entity_poly.type
_entity_poly.pdbx_seq_one_letter_code
_entity_poly.pdbx_strand_id
1 'polypeptide(L)'
;MNTQRKWLFILLGIVVVGSMFAEKIIKFYFDWIWFTNHQFDSVFWTIVLSQWGFGLATGLLFFILTCFPLKRIYSRSSHMPVLLSDSVRRELPLLDFLAGNLKNLMFFGPLVLAVMTGLIIGQKWELLQLYSKSVQFGSGDPIFGNDYSFYLFTLPLLNLGKSVLWEILVVLGIGTGIIFFLKQFIYLGPNGILMQVEARRPLSFLAFYFLILLALEFHLQ
;
A
#
# COMPACT_ATOMS: atom_id res chain seq x y z
N MET A 1 -20.24 -29.63 -20.46
CA MET A 1 -19.30 -30.01 -19.38
C MET A 1 -18.58 -28.83 -18.68
N ASN A 2 -18.66 -27.59 -19.18
CA ASN A 2 -17.95 -26.43 -18.59
C ASN A 2 -18.73 -25.63 -17.52
N THR A 3 -20.06 -25.66 -17.53
CA THR A 3 -20.91 -24.89 -16.59
C THR A 3 -20.93 -25.48 -15.18
N GLN A 4 -21.03 -26.81 -15.05
CA GLN A 4 -20.96 -27.52 -13.76
C GLN A 4 -19.61 -27.33 -13.06
N ARG A 5 -18.50 -27.43 -13.79
CA ARG A 5 -17.15 -27.19 -13.26
C ARG A 5 -16.97 -25.73 -12.78
N LYS A 6 -17.45 -24.74 -13.55
CA LYS A 6 -17.45 -23.33 -13.16
C LYS A 6 -18.25 -23.08 -11.88
N TRP A 7 -19.41 -23.72 -11.73
CA TRP A 7 -20.26 -23.57 -10.54
C TRP A 7 -19.61 -24.17 -9.29
N LEU A 8 -18.94 -25.32 -9.41
CA LEU A 8 -18.15 -25.90 -8.33
C LEU A 8 -16.99 -24.99 -7.89
N PHE A 9 -16.29 -24.35 -8.82
CA PHE A 9 -15.23 -23.39 -8.47
C PHE A 9 -15.78 -22.12 -7.80
N ILE A 10 -16.95 -21.64 -8.22
CA ILE A 10 -17.63 -20.49 -7.58
C ILE A 10 -18.05 -20.86 -6.16
N LEU A 11 -18.67 -22.04 -5.97
CA LEU A 11 -19.08 -22.52 -4.66
C LEU A 11 -17.88 -22.73 -3.74
N LEU A 12 -16.81 -23.34 -4.25
CA LEU A 12 -15.56 -23.51 -3.50
C LEU A 12 -14.95 -22.15 -3.11
N GLY A 13 -14.96 -21.17 -4.01
CA GLY A 13 -14.53 -19.80 -3.72
C GLY A 13 -15.37 -19.15 -2.62
N ILE A 14 -16.69 -19.28 -2.68
CA ILE A 14 -17.61 -18.76 -1.65
C ILE A 14 -17.37 -19.42 -0.30
N VAL A 15 -17.17 -20.74 -0.27
CA VAL A 15 -16.91 -21.48 0.97
C VAL A 15 -15.57 -21.05 1.58
N VAL A 16 -14.51 -20.93 0.78
CA VAL A 16 -13.20 -20.50 1.26
C VAL A 16 -13.27 -19.07 1.80
N VAL A 17 -13.83 -18.13 1.03
CA VAL A 17 -13.98 -16.73 1.46
C VAL A 17 -14.87 -16.65 2.70
N GLY A 18 -16.03 -17.31 2.69
CA GLY A 18 -16.96 -17.34 3.82
C GLY A 18 -16.30 -17.89 5.09
N SER A 19 -15.50 -18.95 4.99
CA SER A 19 -14.77 -19.52 6.12
C SER A 19 -13.73 -18.55 6.68
N MET A 20 -13.01 -17.80 5.84
CA MET A 20 -12.04 -16.80 6.30
C MET A 20 -12.69 -15.64 7.06
N PHE A 21 -13.94 -15.30 6.75
CA PHE A 21 -14.66 -14.22 7.42
C PHE A 21 -15.51 -14.70 8.62
N ALA A 22 -15.88 -15.98 8.67
CA ALA A 22 -16.72 -16.54 9.73
C ALA A 22 -16.16 -16.29 11.12
N GLU A 23 -14.88 -16.61 11.35
CA GLU A 23 -14.23 -16.40 12.66
C GLU A 23 -14.24 -14.92 13.09
N LYS A 24 -14.01 -14.00 12.14
CA LYS A 24 -14.02 -12.55 12.43
C LYS A 24 -15.42 -12.06 12.80
N ILE A 25 -16.45 -12.53 12.10
CA ILE A 25 -17.85 -12.17 12.37
C ILE A 25 -18.28 -12.70 13.73
N ILE A 26 -17.93 -13.96 14.03
CA ILE A 26 -18.24 -14.59 15.31
C ILE A 26 -17.55 -13.84 16.45
N LYS A 27 -16.25 -13.55 16.32
CA LYS A 27 -15.51 -12.79 17.33
C LYS A 27 -16.11 -11.40 17.53
N PHE A 28 -16.42 -10.68 16.46
CA PHE A 28 -17.05 -9.36 16.52
C PHE A 28 -18.40 -9.41 17.26
N TYR A 29 -19.23 -10.41 16.98
CA TYR A 29 -20.53 -10.59 17.64
C TYR A 29 -20.40 -10.86 19.15
N PHE A 30 -19.48 -11.77 19.51
CA PHE A 30 -19.23 -12.07 20.93
C PHE A 30 -18.64 -10.87 21.67
N ASP A 31 -17.67 -10.17 21.08
CA ASP A 31 -17.09 -8.96 21.66
C ASP A 31 -18.18 -7.91 21.88
N TRP A 32 -19.04 -7.65 20.88
CA TRP A 32 -20.12 -6.68 21.00
C TRP A 32 -21.06 -6.98 22.17
N ILE A 33 -21.58 -8.21 22.26
CA ILE A 33 -22.45 -8.63 23.37
C ILE A 33 -21.74 -8.48 24.71
N TRP A 34 -20.48 -8.89 24.77
CA TRP A 34 -19.69 -8.80 25.99
C TRP A 34 -19.55 -7.36 26.47
N PHE A 35 -19.18 -6.43 25.59
CA PHE A 35 -19.03 -5.01 25.94
C PHE A 35 -20.35 -4.37 26.37
N THR A 36 -21.45 -4.67 25.69
CA THR A 36 -22.79 -4.16 26.06
C THR A 36 -23.23 -4.68 27.43
N ASN A 37 -23.01 -5.97 27.73
CA ASN A 37 -23.37 -6.56 29.03
C ASN A 37 -22.58 -5.96 30.20
N HIS A 38 -21.34 -5.51 29.96
CA HIS A 38 -20.49 -4.89 30.99
C HIS A 38 -20.58 -3.36 31.03
N GLN A 39 -21.55 -2.75 30.32
CA GLN A 39 -21.72 -1.29 30.25
C GLN A 39 -20.51 -0.52 29.67
N PHE A 40 -19.65 -1.19 28.90
CA PHE A 40 -18.47 -0.61 28.24
C PHE A 40 -18.69 -0.37 26.73
N ASP A 41 -19.94 -0.12 26.32
CA ASP A 41 -20.34 0.05 24.91
C ASP A 41 -19.54 1.16 24.20
N SER A 42 -19.22 2.25 24.90
CA SER A 42 -18.41 3.36 24.37
C SER A 42 -16.99 2.93 23.98
N VAL A 43 -16.39 1.98 24.70
CA VAL A 43 -15.05 1.46 24.43
C VAL A 43 -15.07 0.62 23.16
N PHE A 44 -16.07 -0.24 22.98
CA PHE A 44 -16.23 -1.05 21.78
C PHE A 44 -16.32 -0.17 20.52
N TRP A 45 -17.17 0.84 20.53
CA TRP A 45 -17.27 1.76 19.39
C TRP A 45 -15.99 2.55 19.15
N THR A 46 -15.26 2.92 20.21
CA THR A 46 -13.95 3.57 20.07
C THR A 46 -12.95 2.65 19.35
N ILE A 47 -12.90 1.36 19.71
CA ILE A 47 -12.04 0.36 19.05
C ILE A 47 -12.41 0.25 17.57
N VAL A 48 -13.69 -0.01 17.28
CA VAL A 48 -14.18 -0.25 15.91
C VAL A 48 -13.96 0.99 15.03
N LEU A 49 -14.32 2.18 15.51
CA LEU A 49 -14.12 3.43 14.77
C LEU A 49 -12.64 3.74 14.54
N SER A 50 -11.77 3.40 15.49
CA SER A 50 -10.32 3.59 15.33
C SER A 50 -9.75 2.63 14.29
N GLN A 51 -10.16 1.36 14.31
CA GLN A 51 -9.73 0.36 13.33
C GLN A 51 -10.11 0.75 11.90
N TRP A 52 -11.40 1.02 11.69
CA TRP A 52 -11.90 1.40 10.37
C TRP A 52 -11.43 2.79 9.96
N GLY A 53 -11.46 3.76 10.87
CA GLY A 53 -11.03 5.13 10.59
C GLY A 53 -9.55 5.19 10.21
N PHE A 54 -8.67 4.57 11.00
CA PHE A 54 -7.23 4.55 10.72
C PHE A 54 -6.91 3.75 9.46
N GLY A 55 -7.51 2.58 9.30
CA GLY A 55 -7.32 1.74 8.12
C GLY A 55 -7.80 2.39 6.83
N LEU A 56 -8.99 3.02 6.84
CA LEU A 56 -9.53 3.73 5.68
C LEU A 56 -8.72 4.99 5.37
N ALA A 57 -8.34 5.79 6.38
CA ALA A 57 -7.55 6.99 6.18
C ALA A 57 -6.19 6.67 5.55
N THR A 58 -5.48 5.68 6.09
CA THR A 58 -4.17 5.25 5.57
C THR A 58 -4.28 4.57 4.22
N GLY A 59 -5.28 3.71 4.00
CA GLY A 59 -5.54 3.09 2.71
C GLY A 59 -5.88 4.12 1.62
N LEU A 60 -6.73 5.10 1.91
CA LEU A 60 -7.06 6.18 0.97
C LEU A 60 -5.82 7.04 0.65
N LEU A 61 -5.03 7.39 1.67
CA LEU A 61 -3.80 8.14 1.49
C LEU A 61 -2.83 7.34 0.60
N PHE A 62 -2.62 6.06 0.89
CA PHE A 62 -1.79 5.16 0.09
C PHE A 62 -2.28 5.10 -1.36
N PHE A 63 -3.59 4.93 -1.55
CA PHE A 63 -4.20 4.86 -2.88
C PHE A 63 -3.97 6.15 -3.67
N ILE A 64 -4.19 7.32 -3.05
CA ILE A 64 -4.02 8.61 -3.71
C ILE A 64 -2.55 8.82 -4.08
N LEU A 65 -1.64 8.58 -3.13
CA LEU A 65 -0.20 8.77 -3.34
C LEU A 65 0.41 7.80 -4.36
N THR A 66 -0.17 6.62 -4.57
CA THR A 66 0.32 5.66 -5.56
C THR A 66 -0.40 5.82 -6.90
N CYS A 67 -1.73 5.87 -6.92
CA CYS A 67 -2.53 5.96 -8.14
C CYS A 67 -2.30 7.28 -8.88
N PHE A 68 -2.16 8.41 -8.19
CA PHE A 68 -2.04 9.72 -8.86
C PHE A 68 -0.75 9.85 -9.68
N PRO A 69 0.46 9.57 -9.14
CA PRO A 69 1.69 9.59 -9.94
C PRO A 69 1.69 8.57 -11.08
N LEU A 70 1.26 7.32 -10.84
CA LEU A 70 1.21 6.29 -11.88
C LEU A 70 0.31 6.70 -13.04
N LYS A 71 -0.91 7.18 -12.75
CA LYS A 71 -1.86 7.65 -13.76
C LYS A 71 -1.30 8.85 -14.54
N ARG A 72 -0.61 9.77 -13.86
CA ARG A 72 0.02 10.94 -14.49
C ARG A 72 1.12 10.52 -15.46
N ILE A 73 1.98 9.59 -15.06
CA ILE A 73 3.06 9.05 -15.90
C ILE A 73 2.45 8.32 -17.11
N TYR A 74 1.46 7.46 -16.88
CA TYR A 74 0.77 6.75 -17.96
C TYR A 74 0.14 7.67 -19.00
N SER A 75 -0.59 8.70 -18.55
CA SER A 75 -1.25 9.67 -19.43
C SER A 75 -0.24 10.45 -20.27
N ARG A 76 0.90 10.84 -19.69
CA ARG A 76 1.99 11.52 -20.42
C ARG A 76 2.66 10.61 -21.45
N SER A 77 2.68 9.31 -21.20
CA SER A 77 3.22 8.33 -22.14
C SER A 77 2.14 7.69 -23.03
N SER A 78 0.90 8.18 -23.03
CA SER A 78 -0.22 7.52 -23.75
C SER A 78 -0.12 7.63 -25.27
N HIS A 79 0.66 8.58 -25.78
CA HIS A 79 0.89 8.82 -27.21
C HIS A 79 1.86 7.81 -27.82
N MET A 80 2.61 7.06 -26.99
CA MET A 80 3.60 6.10 -27.44
C MET A 80 2.95 4.71 -27.55
N PRO A 81 3.10 4.01 -28.68
CA PRO A 81 2.59 2.65 -28.82
C PRO A 81 3.30 1.72 -27.84
N VAL A 82 2.57 0.76 -27.30
CA VAL A 82 3.16 -0.35 -26.53
C VAL A 82 3.84 -1.27 -27.55
N LEU A 83 5.16 -1.17 -27.64
CA LEU A 83 5.96 -1.94 -28.58
C LEU A 83 6.51 -3.17 -27.84
N LEU A 84 5.72 -4.25 -27.82
CA LEU A 84 6.26 -5.57 -27.54
C LEU A 84 6.71 -6.17 -28.87
N SER A 85 7.98 -6.55 -29.00
CA SER A 85 8.42 -7.33 -30.15
C SER A 85 7.64 -8.65 -30.20
N ASP A 86 7.19 -9.07 -31.39
CA ASP A 86 6.37 -10.27 -31.57
C ASP A 86 7.03 -11.54 -30.99
N SER A 87 8.36 -11.58 -30.92
CA SER A 87 9.13 -12.63 -30.22
C SER A 87 8.87 -12.64 -28.71
N VAL A 88 8.98 -11.49 -28.03
CA VAL A 88 8.76 -11.34 -26.58
C VAL A 88 7.30 -11.61 -26.22
N ARG A 89 6.37 -11.21 -27.08
CA ARG A 89 4.93 -11.44 -26.90
C ARG A 89 4.59 -12.93 -26.90
N ARG A 90 5.28 -13.72 -27.72
CA ARG A 90 5.09 -15.17 -27.84
C ARG A 90 5.76 -15.95 -26.71
N GLU A 91 6.87 -15.45 -26.17
CA GLU A 91 7.60 -16.08 -25.07
C GLU A 91 7.01 -15.76 -23.68
N LEU A 92 6.38 -14.59 -23.51
CA LEU A 92 5.87 -14.12 -22.23
C LEU A 92 4.39 -13.66 -22.31
N PRO A 93 3.42 -14.59 -22.24
CA PRO A 93 1.99 -14.27 -22.35
C PRO A 93 1.49 -13.33 -21.23
N LEU A 94 2.17 -13.30 -20.08
CA LEU A 94 1.87 -12.35 -19.00
C LEU A 94 2.13 -10.89 -19.40
N LEU A 95 3.20 -10.62 -20.16
CA LEU A 95 3.52 -9.26 -20.60
C LEU A 95 2.46 -8.72 -21.58
N ASP A 96 1.91 -9.60 -22.42
CA ASP A 96 0.85 -9.23 -23.34
C ASP A 96 -0.45 -8.87 -22.61
N PHE A 97 -0.82 -9.64 -21.58
CA PHE A 97 -1.95 -9.33 -20.73
C PHE A 97 -1.77 -7.99 -19.98
N LEU A 98 -0.57 -7.73 -19.47
CA LEU A 98 -0.22 -6.48 -18.78
C LEU A 98 -0.25 -5.28 -19.75
N ALA A 99 0.24 -5.45 -20.97
CA ALA A 99 0.21 -4.44 -22.02
C ALA A 99 -1.24 -4.06 -22.42
N GLY A 100 -2.09 -5.07 -22.65
CA GLY A 100 -3.50 -4.85 -23.01
C GLY A 100 -4.34 -4.25 -21.87
N ASN A 101 -3.99 -4.54 -20.61
CA ASN A 101 -4.74 -4.06 -19.44
C ASN A 101 -4.02 -2.97 -18.65
N LEU A 102 -3.00 -2.32 -19.22
CA LEU A 102 -2.10 -1.42 -18.49
C LEU A 102 -2.86 -0.30 -17.75
N LYS A 103 -3.87 0.30 -18.39
CA LYS A 103 -4.73 1.33 -17.78
C LYS A 103 -5.50 0.80 -16.55
N ASN A 104 -6.04 -0.41 -16.66
CA ASN A 104 -6.80 -1.03 -15.58
C ASN A 104 -5.86 -1.46 -14.45
N LEU A 105 -4.71 -2.03 -14.78
CA LEU A 105 -3.69 -2.43 -13.82
C LEU A 105 -3.19 -1.26 -12.96
N MET A 106 -3.01 -0.08 -13.56
CA MET A 106 -2.57 1.12 -12.83
C MET A 106 -3.59 1.68 -11.86
N PHE A 107 -4.85 1.28 -11.99
CA PHE A 107 -5.90 1.66 -11.06
C PHE A 107 -6.17 0.54 -10.06
N PHE A 108 -6.45 -0.67 -10.55
CA PHE A 108 -6.79 -1.82 -9.73
C PHE A 108 -5.61 -2.35 -8.92
N GLY A 109 -4.38 -2.28 -9.43
CA GLY A 109 -3.18 -2.70 -8.70
C GLY A 109 -2.99 -1.89 -7.40
N PRO A 110 -2.86 -0.55 -7.50
CA PRO A 110 -2.81 0.31 -6.32
C PRO A 110 -4.05 0.22 -5.44
N LEU A 111 -5.24 0.00 -6.00
CA LEU A 111 -6.48 -0.16 -5.22
C LEU A 111 -6.43 -1.39 -4.32
N VAL A 112 -6.04 -2.55 -4.87
CA VAL A 112 -5.94 -3.80 -4.09
C VAL A 112 -4.90 -3.65 -2.99
N LEU A 113 -3.72 -3.11 -3.33
CA LEU A 113 -2.67 -2.86 -2.35
C LEU A 113 -3.12 -1.89 -1.26
N ALA A 114 -3.77 -0.78 -1.62
CA ALA A 114 -4.32 0.19 -0.68
C ALA A 114 -5.31 -0.44 0.32
N VAL A 115 -6.19 -1.32 -0.15
CA VAL A 115 -7.13 -2.05 0.70
C VAL A 115 -6.37 -2.99 1.65
N MET A 116 -5.38 -3.72 1.14
CA MET A 116 -4.56 -4.61 1.96
C MET A 116 -3.78 -3.85 3.03
N THR A 117 -3.07 -2.78 2.66
CA THR A 117 -2.34 -1.91 3.58
C THR A 117 -3.28 -1.30 4.61
N GLY A 118 -4.44 -0.77 4.19
CA GLY A 118 -5.44 -0.22 5.10
C GLY A 118 -5.97 -1.25 6.11
N LEU A 119 -6.21 -2.50 5.69
CA LEU A 119 -6.63 -3.58 6.59
C LEU A 119 -5.54 -3.96 7.59
N ILE A 120 -4.26 -3.96 7.18
CA ILE A 120 -3.12 -4.28 8.06
C ILE A 120 -2.93 -3.15 9.07
N ILE A 121 -2.99 -1.89 8.63
CA ILE A 121 -2.77 -0.73 9.50
C ILE A 121 -3.97 -0.51 10.43
N GLY A 122 -5.19 -0.79 9.98
CA GLY A 122 -6.38 -0.79 10.82
C GLY A 122 -6.27 -1.75 12.01
N GLN A 123 -5.57 -2.87 11.89
CA GLN A 123 -5.30 -3.77 13.03
C GLN A 123 -4.36 -3.14 14.08
N LYS A 124 -3.55 -2.15 13.69
CA LYS A 124 -2.62 -1.42 14.56
C LYS A 124 -3.21 -0.11 15.09
N TRP A 125 -4.54 -0.03 15.18
CA TRP A 125 -5.28 1.13 15.69
C TRP A 125 -4.84 1.60 17.08
N GLU A 126 -4.33 0.68 17.92
CA GLU A 126 -3.84 0.97 19.27
C GLU A 126 -2.73 2.02 19.24
N LEU A 127 -1.85 1.98 18.23
CA LEU A 127 -0.75 2.95 18.12
C LEU A 127 -1.26 4.38 17.91
N LEU A 128 -2.35 4.54 17.16
CA LEU A 128 -2.98 5.85 16.97
C LEU A 128 -3.58 6.37 18.28
N GLN A 129 -4.24 5.49 19.04
CA GLN A 129 -4.84 5.86 20.32
C GLN A 129 -3.78 6.17 21.39
N LEU A 130 -2.70 5.39 21.43
CA LEU A 130 -1.55 5.62 22.31
C LEU A 130 -0.90 6.97 22.04
N TYR A 131 -0.69 7.32 20.77
CA TYR A 131 -0.19 8.64 20.40
C TYR A 131 -1.18 9.76 20.76
N SER A 132 -2.47 9.58 20.47
CA SER A 132 -3.47 10.62 20.74
C SER A 132 -3.71 10.85 22.24
N LYS A 133 -3.47 9.84 23.08
CA LYS A 133 -3.65 9.88 24.54
C LYS A 133 -2.31 9.77 25.28
N SER A 134 -1.21 10.18 24.64
CA SER A 134 0.12 10.12 25.23
C SER A 134 0.20 10.98 26.49
N VAL A 135 0.86 10.47 27.53
CA VAL A 135 1.13 11.20 28.79
C VAL A 135 2.64 11.33 28.97
N GLN A 136 3.09 12.49 29.43
CA GLN A 136 4.51 12.76 29.69
C GLN A 136 4.96 12.05 30.97
N PHE A 137 6.16 11.47 30.96
CA PHE A 137 6.75 10.85 32.16
C PHE A 137 7.52 11.87 33.00
N GLY A 138 7.87 13.02 32.45
CA GLY A 138 8.59 14.09 33.17
C GLY A 138 10.06 13.78 33.44
N SER A 139 10.60 12.71 32.86
CA SER A 139 12.02 12.37 32.88
C SER A 139 12.51 12.12 31.45
N GLY A 140 13.58 12.83 31.08
CA GLY A 140 14.18 12.72 29.76
C GLY A 140 15.30 11.70 29.73
N ASP A 141 15.54 11.15 28.56
CA ASP A 141 16.72 10.33 28.32
C ASP A 141 18.00 11.22 28.34
N PRO A 142 19.13 10.68 28.81
CA PRO A 142 20.37 11.46 28.95
C PRO A 142 21.11 11.72 27.63
N ILE A 143 20.74 11.05 26.53
CA ILE A 143 21.47 11.11 25.25
C ILE A 143 20.83 12.14 24.32
N PHE A 144 19.52 12.04 24.09
CA PHE A 144 18.78 12.87 23.15
C PHE A 144 17.92 13.93 23.83
N GLY A 145 17.70 13.83 25.14
CA GLY A 145 16.88 14.77 25.92
C GLY A 145 15.38 14.66 25.64
N ASN A 146 14.94 13.58 25.00
CA ASN A 146 13.54 13.27 24.75
C ASN A 146 12.91 12.59 25.97
N ASP A 147 11.65 12.91 26.25
CA ASP A 147 10.88 12.20 27.27
C ASP A 147 10.67 10.73 26.88
N TYR A 148 10.67 9.82 27.85
CA TYR A 148 10.36 8.40 27.61
C TYR A 148 9.00 8.18 26.93
N SER A 149 8.06 9.12 27.10
CA SER A 149 6.77 9.13 26.39
C SER A 149 6.92 9.10 24.86
N PHE A 150 7.97 9.75 24.33
CA PHE A 150 8.25 9.76 22.90
C PHE A 150 8.54 8.35 22.38
N TYR A 151 9.40 7.59 23.06
CA TYR A 151 9.84 6.26 22.62
C TYR A 151 8.72 5.21 22.71
N LEU A 152 7.82 5.35 23.69
CA LEU A 152 6.75 4.38 23.93
C LEU A 152 5.49 4.66 23.10
N PHE A 153 5.11 5.93 22.91
CA PHE A 153 3.84 6.28 22.28
C PHE A 153 3.99 6.83 20.86
N THR A 154 5.02 7.65 20.63
CA THR A 154 5.17 8.40 19.37
C THR A 154 6.03 7.64 18.36
N LEU A 155 7.18 7.14 18.79
CA LEU A 155 8.15 6.47 17.92
C LEU A 155 7.56 5.25 17.18
N PRO A 156 6.75 4.38 17.82
CA PRO A 156 6.13 3.25 17.11
C PRO A 156 5.19 3.70 15.98
N LEU A 157 4.45 4.80 16.19
CA LEU A 157 3.56 5.35 15.17
C LEU A 157 4.36 5.97 14.01
N LEU A 158 5.45 6.69 14.32
CA LEU A 158 6.35 7.24 13.29
C LEU A 158 7.01 6.13 12.47
N ASN A 159 7.45 5.04 13.10
CA ASN A 159 8.00 3.88 12.42
C ASN A 159 6.98 3.16 11.53
N LEU A 160 5.71 3.10 11.96
CA LEU A 160 4.62 2.60 11.13
C LEU A 160 4.40 3.49 9.90
N GLY A 161 4.32 4.82 10.07
CA GLY A 161 4.18 5.76 8.97
C GLY A 161 5.34 5.67 7.97
N LYS A 162 6.58 5.57 8.48
CA LYS A 162 7.79 5.33 7.70
C LYS A 162 7.70 4.05 6.88
N SER A 163 7.22 2.95 7.48
CA SER A 163 7.04 1.66 6.79
C SER A 163 6.05 1.78 5.62
N VAL A 164 4.95 2.50 5.80
CA VAL A 164 3.96 2.75 4.74
C VAL A 164 4.55 3.61 3.61
N LEU A 165 5.37 4.62 3.95
CA LEU A 165 6.05 5.43 2.94
C LEU A 165 7.06 4.61 2.12
N TRP A 166 7.80 3.69 2.74
CA TRP A 166 8.64 2.74 2.03
C TRP A 166 7.84 1.84 1.09
N GLU A 167 6.69 1.34 1.54
CA GLU A 167 5.79 0.54 0.71
C GLU A 167 5.30 1.34 -0.51
N ILE A 168 4.93 2.61 -0.33
CA ILE A 168 4.56 3.52 -1.43
C ILE A 168 5.71 3.65 -2.42
N LEU A 169 6.95 3.88 -1.95
CA LEU A 169 8.12 3.97 -2.83
C LEU A 169 8.28 2.72 -3.68
N VAL A 170 8.17 1.53 -3.07
CA VAL A 170 8.32 0.25 -3.77
C VAL A 170 7.24 0.11 -4.85
N VAL A 171 5.98 0.40 -4.52
CA VAL A 171 4.87 0.34 -5.48
C VAL A 171 5.05 1.35 -6.62
N LEU A 172 5.48 2.57 -6.31
CA LEU A 172 5.79 3.57 -7.34
C LEU A 172 6.96 3.11 -8.22
N GLY A 173 8.02 2.56 -7.64
CA GLY A 173 9.18 2.03 -8.37
C GLY A 173 8.80 0.89 -9.32
N ILE A 174 8.05 -0.10 -8.84
CA ILE A 174 7.57 -1.22 -9.65
C ILE A 174 6.62 -0.70 -10.76
N GLY A 175 5.64 0.13 -10.38
CA GLY A 175 4.67 0.68 -11.31
C GLY A 175 5.31 1.48 -12.44
N THR A 176 6.25 2.37 -12.11
CA THR A 176 7.01 3.14 -13.11
C THR A 176 7.93 2.27 -13.95
N GLY A 177 8.59 1.28 -13.35
CA GLY A 177 9.41 0.30 -14.06
C GLY A 177 8.61 -0.46 -15.12
N ILE A 178 7.42 -0.96 -14.78
CA ILE A 178 6.52 -1.63 -15.72
C ILE A 178 6.15 -0.70 -16.88
N ILE A 179 5.87 0.58 -16.62
CA ILE A 179 5.55 1.56 -17.67
C ILE A 179 6.72 1.74 -18.63
N PHE A 180 7.91 1.97 -18.10
CA PHE A 180 9.09 2.24 -18.93
C PHE A 180 9.55 1.02 -19.71
N PHE A 181 9.39 -0.17 -19.13
CA PHE A 181 9.67 -1.42 -19.80
C PHE A 181 8.70 -1.66 -20.97
N LEU A 182 7.38 -1.56 -20.73
CA LEU A 182 6.37 -1.82 -21.78
C LEU A 182 6.31 -0.74 -22.86
N LYS A 183 6.65 0.52 -22.52
CA LYS A 183 6.68 1.64 -23.48
C LYS A 183 8.09 1.92 -24.03
N GLN A 184 9.05 1.07 -23.73
CA GLN A 184 10.41 1.07 -24.30
C GLN A 184 11.13 2.42 -24.21
N PHE A 185 11.04 3.11 -23.05
CA PHE A 185 11.78 4.35 -22.78
C PHE A 185 13.30 4.16 -22.64
N ILE A 186 13.74 2.90 -22.53
CA ILE A 186 15.13 2.49 -22.30
C ILE A 186 15.57 1.69 -23.54
N TYR A 187 16.28 2.34 -24.46
CA TYR A 187 16.99 1.65 -25.53
C TYR A 187 18.38 1.27 -25.01
N LEU A 188 18.69 -0.03 -24.92
CA LEU A 188 20.08 -0.50 -24.84
C LEU A 188 20.69 -0.42 -26.25
N GLY A 189 21.23 0.75 -26.58
CA GLY A 189 22.04 0.91 -27.78
C GLY A 189 23.49 0.47 -27.52
N PRO A 190 24.27 0.13 -28.57
CA PRO A 190 25.68 -0.23 -28.44
C PRO A 190 26.57 0.85 -27.79
N ASN A 191 26.09 2.11 -27.72
CA ASN A 191 26.81 3.27 -27.16
C ASN A 191 26.26 3.75 -25.80
N GLY A 192 25.42 2.95 -25.10
CA GLY A 192 24.95 3.24 -23.74
C GLY A 192 23.42 3.36 -23.60
N ILE A 193 22.98 3.64 -22.38
CA ILE A 193 21.56 3.76 -22.01
C ILE A 193 21.07 5.16 -22.41
N LEU A 194 20.42 5.27 -23.57
CA LEU A 194 19.77 6.52 -23.99
C LEU A 194 18.38 6.60 -23.36
N MET A 195 18.29 7.27 -22.21
CA MET A 195 17.00 7.62 -21.58
C MET A 195 16.36 8.81 -22.29
N GLN A 196 15.13 8.64 -22.76
CA GLN A 196 14.27 9.74 -23.21
C GLN A 196 14.09 10.78 -22.09
N VAL A 197 14.05 12.07 -22.46
CA VAL A 197 14.01 13.21 -21.53
C VAL A 197 12.78 13.14 -20.60
N GLU A 198 11.70 12.53 -21.09
CA GLU A 198 10.44 12.32 -20.39
C GLU A 198 10.57 11.35 -19.20
N ALA A 199 11.51 10.41 -19.25
CA ALA A 199 11.73 9.44 -18.17
C ALA A 199 12.58 10.01 -17.01
N ARG A 200 13.38 11.06 -17.24
CA ARG A 200 14.28 11.63 -16.22
C ARG A 200 13.52 12.25 -15.04
N ARG A 201 12.41 12.95 -15.30
CA ARG A 201 11.62 13.62 -14.26
C ARG A 201 11.06 12.64 -13.22
N PRO A 202 10.26 11.63 -13.60
CA PRO A 202 9.72 10.67 -12.63
C PRO A 202 10.81 9.87 -11.91
N LEU A 203 11.92 9.54 -12.57
CA LEU A 203 13.04 8.84 -11.95
C LEU A 203 13.77 9.73 -10.92
N SER A 204 13.93 11.02 -11.23
CA SER A 204 14.48 12.01 -10.29
C SER A 204 13.56 12.21 -9.08
N PHE A 205 12.24 12.24 -9.27
CA PHE A 205 11.28 12.31 -8.16
C PHE A 205 11.35 11.07 -7.26
N LEU A 206 11.46 9.88 -7.85
CA LEU A 206 11.65 8.64 -7.10
C LEU A 206 12.95 8.64 -6.31
N ALA A 207 14.06 9.05 -6.94
CA ALA A 207 15.35 9.16 -6.27
C ALA A 207 15.32 10.18 -5.12
N PHE A 208 14.73 11.35 -5.34
CA PHE A 208 14.54 12.36 -4.30
C PHE A 208 13.69 11.83 -3.13
N TYR A 209 12.58 11.16 -3.45
CA TYR A 209 11.72 10.55 -2.43
C TYR A 209 12.46 9.47 -1.63
N PHE A 210 13.22 8.59 -2.31
CA PHE A 210 14.08 7.60 -1.66
C PHE A 210 15.10 8.24 -0.71
N LEU A 211 15.78 9.31 -1.13
CA LEU A 211 16.76 10.00 -0.29
C LEU A 211 16.11 10.62 0.96
N ILE A 212 14.91 11.17 0.85
CA ILE A 212 14.15 11.68 2.00
C ILE A 212 13.82 10.53 2.97
N LEU A 213 13.35 9.39 2.45
CA LEU A 213 13.03 8.23 3.30
C LEU A 213 14.27 7.68 4.00
N LEU A 214 15.40 7.66 3.31
CA LEU A 214 16.68 7.26 3.89
C LEU A 214 17.13 8.24 4.99
N ALA A 215 16.98 9.54 4.78
CA ALA A 215 17.27 10.53 5.82
C ALA A 215 16.36 10.37 7.05
N LEU A 216 15.06 10.10 6.83
CA LEU A 216 14.10 9.79 7.90
C LEU A 216 14.45 8.51 8.65
N GLU A 217 14.96 7.49 7.97
CA GLU A 217 15.42 6.24 8.58
C GLU A 217 16.54 6.51 9.59
N PHE A 218 17.55 7.28 9.18
CA PHE A 218 18.68 7.63 10.05
C PHE A 218 18.30 8.59 11.18
N HIS A 219 17.30 9.46 10.99
CA HIS A 219 16.87 10.37 12.04
C HIS A 219 16.04 9.68 13.14
N LEU A 220 15.31 8.62 12.77
CA LEU A 220 14.44 7.87 13.70
C LEU A 220 15.13 6.65 14.34
N GLN A 221 16.37 6.35 13.95
CA GLN A 221 17.25 5.34 14.57
C GLN A 221 18.06 5.95 15.72
#